data_AF-B3S5F7-F1
#
_entry.id   AF-B3S5F7-F1
#
_cell.length_a   1.000
_cell.length_b   1.000
_cell.length_c   1.000
_cell.angle_alpha   90.00
_cell.angle_beta   90.00
_cell.angle_gamma   90.00
#
_symmetry.space_group_name_H-M   'P 1'
#
loop_
_entity.id
_entity.type
_entity.pdbx_description
1 polymer ?
#
loop_
_entity_poly.entity_id
_entity_poly.type
_entity_poly.pdbx_seq_one_letter_code
_entity_poly.pdbx_strand_id
1 'polypeptide(L)'
;MDENPKDSGNDGSVRKRVGPKVNSSQEKRVMKWIGRCIRESIGEDAYGALRDGVALIKLYNALCPDMHLEYVKPTTLEDQKQNIELFLDYAQDFEVSAEDLFEVEHLLEGTNIPQVLYGIEAFARHIEICGFVVPPFQ
;
A
#
# COMPACT_ATOMS: atom_id res chain seq x y z
N MET A 1 -29.54 9.62 57.83
CA MET A 1 -29.86 10.89 57.19
C MET A 1 -28.67 11.25 56.33
N ASP A 2 -28.28 10.35 55.43
CA ASP A 2 -28.85 10.24 54.06
C ASP A 2 -28.42 11.45 53.24
N GLU A 3 -27.40 11.26 52.41
CA GLU A 3 -27.56 11.43 50.96
C GLU A 3 -26.38 10.80 50.23
N ASN A 4 -26.69 9.81 49.40
CA ASN A 4 -25.89 9.46 48.23
C ASN A 4 -26.49 10.24 47.05
N PRO A 5 -25.66 10.76 46.14
CA PRO A 5 -25.94 10.45 44.76
C PRO A 5 -24.74 9.90 44.00
N LYS A 6 -25.12 8.93 43.16
CA LYS A 6 -24.38 8.20 42.16
C LYS A 6 -23.70 9.16 41.17
N ASP A 7 -22.46 8.86 40.79
CA ASP A 7 -21.99 9.20 39.45
C ASP A 7 -21.38 7.95 38.80
N SER A 8 -21.98 7.60 37.67
CA SER A 8 -21.65 6.48 36.81
C SER A 8 -20.50 6.89 35.90
N GLY A 9 -19.42 6.13 35.90
CA GLY A 9 -18.32 6.35 34.95
C GLY A 9 -17.46 5.10 34.79
N ASN A 10 -18.00 4.10 34.08
CA ASN A 10 -17.22 2.98 33.59
C ASN A 10 -16.26 3.48 32.49
N ASP A 11 -15.11 4.03 32.88
CA ASP A 11 -14.00 4.26 31.96
C ASP A 11 -13.17 2.98 31.88
N GLY A 12 -13.59 2.13 30.94
CA GLY A 12 -12.85 0.94 30.56
C GLY A 12 -11.45 1.35 30.11
N SER A 13 -10.45 0.79 30.79
CA SER A 13 -9.04 0.88 30.49
C SER A 13 -8.74 0.66 29.00
N VAL A 14 -8.74 1.74 28.19
CA VAL A 14 -8.18 1.71 26.84
C VAL A 14 -6.67 1.82 26.97
N ARG A 15 -6.06 0.65 27.16
CA ARG A 15 -4.63 0.44 27.04
C ARG A 15 -4.19 0.80 25.64
N LYS A 16 -3.81 2.06 25.45
CA LYS A 16 -3.16 2.58 24.24
C LYS A 16 -1.79 1.93 24.13
N ARG A 17 -1.74 0.75 23.52
CA ARG A 17 -0.50 0.12 23.07
C ARG A 17 0.05 0.99 21.95
N VAL A 18 0.96 1.88 22.30
CA VAL A 18 1.75 2.61 21.31
C VAL A 18 2.83 1.63 20.83
N GLY A 19 2.50 0.90 19.76
CA GLY A 19 3.52 0.31 18.89
C GLY A 19 4.33 1.44 18.22
N PRO A 20 5.44 1.11 17.52
CA PRO A 20 6.29 2.10 16.87
C PRO A 20 5.42 3.08 16.05
N LYS A 21 5.57 4.39 16.32
CA LYS A 21 4.74 5.47 15.77
C LYS A 21 5.00 5.76 14.28
N VAL A 22 5.91 5.02 13.67
CA VAL A 22 6.07 4.95 12.22
C VAL A 22 5.20 3.78 11.78
N ASN A 23 4.26 4.05 10.87
CA ASN A 23 3.68 3.14 9.87
C ASN A 23 2.26 3.59 9.48
N SER A 24 1.42 4.07 10.40
CA SER A 24 0.04 4.46 10.01
C SER A 24 -0.04 5.74 9.15
N SER A 25 0.86 6.70 9.34
CA SER A 25 0.82 7.96 8.57
C SER A 25 1.35 7.79 7.15
N GLN A 26 2.46 7.04 7.00
CA GLN A 26 3.05 6.72 5.69
C GLN A 26 2.08 5.85 4.89
N GLU A 27 1.56 4.79 5.50
CA GLU A 27 0.61 3.88 4.86
C GLU A 27 -0.62 4.64 4.35
N LYS A 28 -1.27 5.44 5.20
CA LYS A 28 -2.41 6.27 4.78
C LYS A 28 -2.07 7.21 3.62
N ARG A 29 -0.91 7.85 3.67
CA ARG A 29 -0.43 8.74 2.60
C ARG A 29 -0.25 8.00 1.28
N VAL A 30 0.43 6.85 1.31
CA VAL A 30 0.67 6.02 0.12
C VAL A 30 -0.64 5.45 -0.41
N MET A 31 -1.48 4.86 0.43
CA MET A 31 -2.77 4.28 0.02
C MET A 31 -3.72 5.32 -0.58
N LYS A 32 -3.82 6.50 0.04
CA LYS A 32 -4.59 7.63 -0.51
C LYS A 32 -4.03 8.09 -1.85
N TRP A 33 -2.70 8.10 -2.00
CA TRP A 33 -2.05 8.46 -3.23
C TRP A 33 -2.32 7.43 -4.35
N ILE A 34 -2.24 6.13 -4.07
CA ILE A 34 -2.58 5.06 -5.03
C ILE A 34 -4.02 5.22 -5.49
N GLY A 35 -4.97 5.35 -4.56
CA GLY A 35 -6.39 5.54 -4.89
C GLY A 35 -6.65 6.75 -5.81
N ARG A 36 -5.89 7.84 -5.62
CA ARG A 36 -5.95 9.02 -6.51
C ARG A 36 -5.35 8.74 -7.89
N CYS A 37 -4.24 8.01 -7.98
CA CYS A 37 -3.63 7.66 -9.26
C CYS A 37 -4.58 6.80 -10.10
N ILE A 38 -5.16 5.76 -9.50
CA ILE A 38 -6.05 4.83 -10.21
C ILE A 38 -7.51 5.30 -10.28
N ARG A 39 -7.85 6.41 -9.58
CA ARG A 39 -9.20 6.99 -9.47
C ARG A 39 -10.24 6.02 -8.88
N GLU A 40 -9.82 5.20 -7.92
CA GLU A 40 -10.68 4.25 -7.22
C GLU A 40 -10.51 4.39 -5.70
N SER A 41 -11.56 4.05 -4.96
CA SER A 41 -11.45 3.89 -3.51
C SER A 41 -10.85 2.52 -3.22
N ILE A 42 -9.67 2.50 -2.61
CA ILE A 42 -9.02 1.28 -2.12
C ILE A 42 -9.02 1.27 -0.58
N GLY A 43 -8.80 0.11 0.01
CA GLY A 43 -8.69 -0.01 1.47
C GLY A 43 -7.56 0.86 2.04
N GLU A 44 -7.70 1.27 3.30
CA GLU A 44 -6.66 2.04 4.01
C GLU A 44 -5.49 1.15 4.49
N ASP A 45 -5.74 -0.16 4.61
CA ASP A 45 -4.76 -1.17 5.02
C ASP A 45 -3.99 -1.67 3.80
N ALA A 46 -2.67 -1.42 3.77
CA ALA A 46 -1.84 -1.73 2.61
C ALA A 46 -1.75 -3.24 2.35
N TYR A 47 -1.68 -4.06 3.39
CA TYR A 47 -1.64 -5.52 3.22
C TYR A 47 -2.90 -6.01 2.54
N GLY A 48 -4.08 -5.77 3.12
CA GLY A 48 -5.36 -6.24 2.59
C GLY A 48 -5.70 -5.67 1.22
N ALA A 49 -5.36 -4.41 0.95
CA ALA A 49 -5.74 -3.74 -0.30
C ALA A 49 -4.78 -4.01 -1.47
N LEU A 50 -3.51 -4.36 -1.21
CA LEU A 50 -2.51 -4.56 -2.25
C LEU A 50 -2.14 -6.04 -2.47
N ARG A 51 -2.45 -6.93 -1.51
CA ARG A 51 -2.03 -8.34 -1.52
C ARG A 51 -2.47 -9.13 -2.74
N ASP A 52 -3.55 -8.73 -3.41
CA ASP A 52 -4.01 -9.41 -4.63
C ASP A 52 -3.27 -8.98 -5.91
N GLY A 53 -2.40 -7.97 -5.79
CA GLY A 53 -1.61 -7.37 -6.86
C GLY A 53 -2.39 -6.54 -7.88
N VAL A 54 -3.73 -6.53 -7.85
CA VAL A 54 -4.56 -5.85 -8.85
C VAL A 54 -4.39 -4.34 -8.75
N ALA A 55 -4.40 -3.80 -7.54
CA ALA A 55 -4.19 -2.36 -7.31
C ALA A 55 -2.78 -1.89 -7.76
N LEU A 56 -1.77 -2.76 -7.67
CA LEU A 56 -0.40 -2.46 -8.14
C LEU A 56 -0.33 -2.38 -9.66
N ILE A 57 -0.96 -3.33 -10.36
CA ILE A 57 -1.03 -3.31 -11.83
C ILE A 57 -1.83 -2.10 -12.33
N LYS A 58 -2.94 -1.77 -11.67
CA LYS A 58 -3.70 -0.55 -11.98
C LYS A 58 -2.89 0.72 -11.74
N LEU A 59 -2.10 0.77 -10.66
CA LEU A 59 -1.19 1.88 -10.38
C LEU A 59 -0.18 2.05 -11.51
N TYR A 60 0.47 0.96 -11.91
CA TYR A 60 1.39 0.97 -13.04
C TYR A 60 0.73 1.54 -14.29
N ASN A 61 -0.43 0.99 -14.69
CA ASN A 61 -1.15 1.42 -15.89
C ASN A 61 -1.61 2.89 -15.83
N ALA A 62 -1.86 3.42 -14.64
CA ALA A 62 -2.23 4.82 -14.44
C ALA A 62 -1.05 5.77 -14.64
N LEU A 63 0.17 5.35 -14.29
CA LEU A 63 1.39 6.14 -14.41
C LEU A 63 2.07 5.96 -15.77
N CYS A 64 1.92 4.79 -16.39
CA CYS A 64 2.53 4.40 -17.66
C CYS A 64 1.44 4.16 -18.73
N PRO A 65 0.76 5.19 -19.25
CA PRO A 65 -0.39 5.01 -20.13
C PRO A 65 -0.06 4.34 -21.48
N ASP A 66 1.19 4.41 -21.94
CA ASP A 66 1.64 3.77 -23.18
C ASP A 66 1.82 2.25 -23.04
N MET A 67 1.89 1.72 -21.82
CA MET A 67 2.00 0.29 -21.54
C MET A 67 0.84 -0.19 -20.69
N HIS A 68 0.08 -1.14 -21.23
CA HIS A 68 -1.05 -1.72 -20.52
C HIS A 68 -0.73 -3.15 -20.07
N LEU A 69 -0.63 -3.33 -18.77
CA LEU A 69 -0.51 -4.62 -18.12
C LEU A 69 -1.89 -5.18 -17.78
N GLU A 70 -2.14 -6.43 -18.15
CA GLU A 70 -3.34 -7.16 -17.78
C GLU A 70 -3.08 -7.96 -16.50
N TYR A 71 -3.93 -7.78 -15.48
CA TYR A 71 -3.85 -8.58 -14.26
C TYR A 71 -4.66 -9.86 -14.39
N VAL A 72 -4.21 -10.91 -13.72
CA VAL A 72 -4.97 -12.16 -13.55
C VAL A 72 -6.01 -11.96 -12.45
N LYS A 73 -7.22 -12.49 -12.64
CA LYS A 73 -8.25 -12.47 -11.60
C LYS A 73 -7.77 -13.25 -10.36
N PRO A 74 -7.63 -12.62 -9.19
CA PRO A 74 -6.98 -13.24 -8.03
C PRO A 74 -7.90 -14.22 -7.30
N THR A 75 -7.98 -15.47 -7.78
CA THR A 75 -8.79 -16.53 -7.16
C THR A 75 -7.99 -17.48 -6.28
N THR A 76 -6.68 -17.57 -6.52
CA THR A 76 -5.72 -18.42 -5.81
C THR A 76 -4.53 -17.59 -5.30
N LEU A 77 -3.69 -18.18 -4.45
CA LEU A 77 -2.44 -17.54 -4.03
C LEU A 77 -1.45 -17.38 -5.19
N GLU A 78 -1.46 -18.30 -6.16
CA GLU A 78 -0.61 -18.22 -7.36
C GLU A 78 -1.01 -17.03 -8.23
N ASP A 79 -2.31 -16.77 -8.41
CA ASP A 79 -2.80 -15.58 -9.14
C ASP A 79 -2.33 -14.28 -8.47
N GLN A 80 -2.40 -14.21 -7.13
CA GLN A 80 -1.96 -13.04 -6.36
C GLN A 80 -0.44 -12.83 -6.50
N LYS A 81 0.32 -13.92 -6.36
CA LYS A 81 1.78 -13.91 -6.55
C LYS A 81 2.15 -13.41 -7.95
N GLN A 82 1.50 -13.93 -8.98
CA GLN A 82 1.75 -13.56 -10.37
C GLN A 82 1.50 -12.07 -10.62
N ASN A 83 0.42 -11.49 -10.09
CA ASN A 83 0.15 -10.06 -10.23
C ASN A 83 1.22 -9.19 -9.54
N ILE A 84 1.70 -9.61 -8.36
CA ILE A 84 2.77 -8.89 -7.64
C ILE A 84 4.09 -9.00 -8.41
N GLU A 85 4.45 -10.19 -8.87
CA GLU A 85 5.65 -10.43 -9.69
C GLU A 85 5.62 -9.60 -10.98
N LEU A 86 4.47 -9.53 -11.64
CA LEU A 86 4.28 -8.72 -12.85
C LEU A 86 4.53 -7.23 -12.58
N PHE A 87 4.04 -6.69 -11.47
CA PHE A 87 4.34 -5.30 -11.10
C PHE A 87 5.85 -5.08 -10.87
N LEU A 88 6.50 -5.97 -10.13
CA LEU A 88 7.91 -5.85 -9.78
C LEU A 88 8.85 -6.00 -10.99
N ASP A 89 8.50 -6.88 -11.94
CA ASP A 89 9.25 -7.07 -13.18
C ASP A 89 9.26 -5.78 -14.00
N TYR A 90 8.08 -5.23 -14.27
CA TYR A 90 7.95 -3.99 -15.05
C TYR A 90 8.39 -2.73 -14.30
N ALA A 91 8.44 -2.75 -12.97
CA ALA A 91 9.03 -1.66 -12.20
C ALA A 91 10.55 -1.55 -12.45
N GLN A 92 11.23 -2.67 -12.71
CA GLN A 92 12.67 -2.69 -12.98
C GLN A 92 13.03 -2.11 -14.36
N ASP A 93 12.10 -2.11 -15.33
CA ASP A 93 12.30 -1.43 -16.63
C ASP A 93 12.54 0.08 -16.48
N PHE A 94 12.18 0.68 -15.34
CA PHE A 94 12.38 2.11 -15.05
C PHE A 94 13.62 2.37 -14.17
N GLU A 95 14.62 1.51 -14.27
CA GLU A 95 15.89 1.61 -13.52
C GLU A 95 15.68 1.67 -11.99
N VAL A 96 14.57 1.10 -11.50
CA VAL A 96 14.39 0.92 -10.06
C VAL A 96 15.21 -0.29 -9.63
N SER A 97 16.18 -0.07 -8.75
CA SER A 97 17.01 -1.16 -8.24
C SER A 97 16.14 -2.17 -7.49
N ALA A 98 16.41 -3.47 -7.66
CA ALA A 98 15.68 -4.51 -6.92
C ALA A 98 15.76 -4.33 -5.38
N GLU A 99 16.84 -3.72 -4.89
CA GLU A 99 17.04 -3.35 -3.48
C GLU A 99 16.12 -2.23 -2.99
N ASP A 100 15.67 -1.34 -3.89
CA ASP A 100 14.71 -0.28 -3.58
C ASP A 100 13.26 -0.82 -3.63
N LEU A 101 13.03 -1.92 -4.35
CA LEU A 101 11.73 -2.59 -4.44
C LEU A 101 11.49 -3.53 -3.25
N PHE A 102 10.26 -4.02 -3.15
CA PHE A 102 9.88 -5.05 -2.19
C PHE A 102 9.84 -6.42 -2.88
N GLU A 103 10.09 -7.47 -2.11
CA GLU A 103 9.93 -8.85 -2.54
C GLU A 103 8.46 -9.31 -2.41
N VAL A 104 8.09 -10.33 -3.19
CA VAL A 104 6.73 -10.86 -3.22
C VAL A 104 6.26 -11.29 -1.83
N GLU A 105 7.12 -11.94 -1.05
CA GLU A 105 6.81 -12.41 0.32
C GLU A 105 6.45 -11.27 1.27
N HIS A 106 7.07 -10.08 1.09
CA HIS A 106 6.79 -8.91 1.91
C HIS A 106 5.32 -8.50 1.87
N LEU A 107 4.68 -8.64 0.71
CA LEU A 107 3.28 -8.28 0.50
C LEU A 107 2.34 -9.49 0.56
N LEU A 108 2.71 -10.62 -0.05
CA LEU A 108 1.84 -11.79 -0.13
C LEU A 108 1.59 -12.43 1.25
N GLU A 109 2.62 -12.47 2.08
CA GLU A 109 2.57 -12.99 3.45
C GLU A 109 2.55 -11.87 4.51
N GLY A 110 2.75 -10.62 4.09
CA GLY A 110 2.73 -9.46 4.97
C GLY A 110 3.93 -9.39 5.90
N THR A 111 5.05 -10.03 5.53
CA THR A 111 6.26 -10.11 6.37
C THR A 111 6.95 -8.75 6.52
N ASN A 112 6.76 -7.82 5.57
CA ASN A 112 7.39 -6.50 5.61
C ASN A 112 6.61 -5.42 4.82
N ILE A 113 5.43 -5.04 5.30
CA ILE A 113 4.63 -3.94 4.71
C ILE A 113 5.37 -2.61 4.62
N PRO A 114 6.22 -2.19 5.58
CA PRO A 114 7.01 -0.97 5.42
C PRO A 114 7.86 -0.95 4.15
N GLN A 115 8.52 -2.07 3.81
CA GLN A 115 9.29 -2.18 2.57
C GLN A 115 8.40 -2.07 1.33
N VAL A 116 7.17 -2.61 1.37
CA VAL A 116 6.19 -2.44 0.27
C VAL A 116 5.89 -0.95 0.04
N LEU A 117 5.64 -0.20 1.12
CA LEU A 117 5.38 1.23 1.03
C LEU A 117 6.58 1.99 0.46
N TYR A 118 7.79 1.71 0.94
CA TYR A 118 9.02 2.31 0.42
C TYR A 118 9.24 1.98 -1.05
N GLY A 119 9.02 0.73 -1.47
CA GLY A 119 9.18 0.31 -2.86
C GLY A 119 8.19 1.00 -3.80
N ILE A 120 6.95 1.23 -3.36
CA ILE A 120 5.96 2.00 -4.14
C ILE A 120 6.39 3.47 -4.28
N GLU A 121 6.89 4.08 -3.21
CA GLU A 121 7.43 5.45 -3.26
C GLU A 121 8.68 5.56 -4.14
N ALA A 122 9.56 4.54 -4.12
CA ALA A 122 10.72 4.45 -4.98
C ALA A 122 10.32 4.34 -6.45
N PHE A 123 9.42 3.41 -6.78
CA PHE A 123 8.86 3.29 -8.12
C PHE A 123 8.29 4.61 -8.63
N ALA A 124 7.45 5.29 -7.83
CA ALA A 124 6.87 6.58 -8.21
C ALA A 124 7.93 7.64 -8.54
N ARG A 125 8.99 7.72 -7.74
CA ARG A 125 10.10 8.65 -7.95
C ARG A 125 10.88 8.35 -9.23
N HIS A 126 11.16 7.08 -9.53
CA HIS A 126 11.90 6.70 -10.73
C HIS A 126 11.07 6.92 -12.00
N ILE A 127 9.77 6.60 -11.96
CA ILE A 127 8.84 6.89 -13.05
C ILE A 127 8.81 8.41 -13.36
N GLU A 128 8.82 9.26 -12.34
CA GLU A 128 8.91 10.71 -12.52
C GLU A 128 10.23 11.13 -13.20
N ILE A 129 11.36 10.52 -12.82
CA ILE A 129 12.68 10.75 -13.44
C ILE A 129 12.68 10.33 -14.92
N CYS A 130 11.98 9.24 -15.26
CA CYS A 130 11.80 8.79 -16.64
C CYS A 130 10.88 9.71 -17.47
N GLY A 131 10.32 10.77 -16.88
CA GLY A 131 9.54 11.81 -17.56
C GLY A 131 8.03 11.60 -17.56
N PHE A 132 7.53 10.62 -16.80
CA PHE A 132 6.09 10.41 -16.63
C PHE A 132 5.51 11.38 -15.60
N VAL A 133 4.21 11.69 -15.75
CA VAL A 133 3.51 12.58 -14.84
C VAL A 133 3.06 11.82 -13.60
N VAL A 134 3.77 12.02 -12.50
CA VAL A 134 3.45 11.39 -11.21
C VAL A 134 2.75 12.40 -10.31
N PRO A 135 1.52 12.11 -9.83
CA PRO A 135 0.85 13.00 -8.88
C PRO A 135 1.68 13.10 -7.58
N PRO A 136 1.82 14.27 -6.93
CA PRO A 136 2.59 14.35 -5.69
C PRO A 136 1.90 13.60 -4.55
N PHE A 137 2.70 12.99 -3.67
CA PHE A 137 2.21 12.49 -2.38
C PHE A 137 1.72 13.67 -1.50
N GLN A 138 0.78 13.44 -0.58
CA GLN A 138 0.14 14.47 0.26
C GLN A 138 0.22 14.11 1.74
#